data_AF-A0A8D1LBC6-F1
#
_entry.id   AF-A0A8D1LBC6-F1
#
_cell.length_a   1.000
_cell.length_b   1.000
_cell.length_c   1.000
_cell.angle_alpha   90.00
_cell.angle_beta   90.00
_cell.angle_gamma   90.00
#
_symmetry.space_group_name_H-M   'P 1'
#
loop_
_entity.id
_entity.type
_entity.pdbx_description
1 polymer ?
#
loop_
_entity_poly.entity_id
_entity_poly.type
_entity_poly.pdbx_seq_one_letter_code
_entity_poly.pdbx_strand_id
1 'polypeptide(L)'
;MARAAPPALLLPLLGLAAATAAAAAAAAAAAAGCPSSTWVQFQDSCYIFLQEAIKVESIEDVRNQCTDHGADMVSIHNEEENTFILETLKKQWKGPDDILLGMFFDTDVPYEKKYLSDNHILISALVIASTVILTVLGAVIWFLYKRNLDSGFTTVFSTAPQSPFNDDCVLVVAEENEYAVQFD
;
A
#
# COMPACT_ATOMS: atom_id res chain seq x y z
N MET A 1 -0.50 -29.41 -85.57
CA MET A 1 0.59 -29.78 -84.64
C MET A 1 0.75 -28.63 -83.65
N ALA A 2 0.09 -28.72 -82.50
CA ALA A 2 0.10 -27.67 -81.48
C ALA A 2 1.36 -27.79 -80.61
N ARG A 3 2.14 -26.71 -80.52
CA ARG A 3 3.25 -26.58 -79.56
C ARG A 3 2.71 -26.04 -78.25
N ALA A 4 2.84 -26.84 -77.20
CA ALA A 4 2.52 -26.47 -75.82
C ALA A 4 3.60 -25.52 -75.26
N ALA A 5 3.17 -24.48 -74.55
CA ALA A 5 3.99 -23.69 -73.64
C ALA A 5 3.60 -24.04 -72.19
N PRO A 6 4.55 -24.12 -71.24
CA PRO A 6 4.24 -24.43 -69.85
C PRO A 6 3.80 -23.17 -69.08
N PRO A 7 2.90 -23.29 -68.09
CA PRO A 7 2.56 -22.20 -67.18
C PRO A 7 3.40 -22.29 -65.89
N ALA A 8 4.16 -21.25 -65.59
CA ALA A 8 4.82 -21.01 -64.31
C ALA A 8 4.97 -19.47 -64.25
N LEU A 9 4.51 -18.70 -63.27
CA LEU A 9 4.42 -18.88 -61.82
C LEU A 9 3.33 -17.93 -61.30
N LEU A 10 2.35 -18.47 -60.56
CA LEU A 10 1.61 -17.70 -59.55
C LEU A 10 2.33 -17.94 -58.22
N LEU A 11 3.07 -16.94 -57.75
CA LEU A 11 3.63 -16.88 -56.40
C LEU A 11 2.51 -16.57 -55.38
N PRO A 12 2.68 -16.99 -54.11
CA PRO A 12 1.64 -17.72 -53.42
C PRO A 12 0.85 -16.89 -52.41
N LEU A 13 -0.46 -17.14 -52.33
CA LEU A 13 -1.39 -16.78 -51.26
C LEU A 13 -1.10 -17.54 -49.93
N LEU A 14 0.15 -17.92 -49.66
CA LEU A 14 0.52 -18.76 -48.51
C LEU A 14 0.67 -18.00 -47.19
N GLY A 15 0.62 -16.67 -47.20
CA GLY A 15 0.72 -15.85 -45.98
C GLY A 15 -0.58 -15.68 -45.20
N LEU A 16 -1.74 -15.82 -45.84
CA LEU A 16 -3.03 -15.51 -45.21
C LEU A 16 -3.65 -16.70 -44.47
N ALA A 17 -3.25 -17.94 -44.82
CA ALA A 17 -3.84 -19.16 -44.24
C ALA A 17 -3.29 -19.52 -42.85
N ALA A 18 -2.07 -19.09 -42.51
CA ALA A 18 -1.44 -19.40 -41.22
C ALA A 18 -2.02 -18.57 -40.07
N ALA A 19 -2.30 -17.28 -40.30
CA ALA A 19 -2.89 -16.40 -39.29
C ALA A 19 -4.35 -16.79 -38.97
N THR A 20 -5.09 -17.31 -39.95
CA THR A 20 -6.48 -17.77 -39.76
C THR A 20 -6.57 -19.07 -38.96
N ALA A 21 -5.53 -19.92 -39.00
CA ALA A 21 -5.53 -21.19 -38.26
C ALA A 21 -5.26 -21.00 -36.76
N ALA A 22 -4.38 -20.07 -36.38
CA ALA A 22 -4.09 -19.77 -34.97
C ALA A 22 -5.27 -19.08 -34.27
N ALA A 23 -5.91 -18.12 -34.93
CA ALA A 23 -7.10 -17.46 -34.40
C ALA A 23 -8.31 -18.42 -34.29
N ALA A 24 -8.47 -19.33 -35.25
CA ALA A 24 -9.49 -20.37 -35.19
C ALA A 24 -9.23 -21.42 -34.09
N ALA A 25 -7.96 -21.75 -33.81
CA ALA A 25 -7.59 -22.64 -32.71
C ALA A 25 -7.85 -22.01 -31.33
N ALA A 26 -7.55 -20.72 -31.16
CA ALA A 26 -7.87 -19.97 -29.94
C ALA A 26 -9.40 -19.85 -29.74
N ALA A 27 -10.15 -19.58 -30.82
CA ALA A 27 -11.61 -19.54 -30.78
C ALA A 27 -12.25 -20.94 -30.53
N ALA A 28 -11.63 -22.01 -31.03
CA ALA A 28 -12.08 -23.39 -30.78
C ALA A 28 -11.77 -23.84 -29.33
N ALA A 29 -10.67 -23.36 -28.74
CA ALA A 29 -10.39 -23.56 -27.31
C ALA A 29 -11.43 -22.85 -26.44
N ALA A 30 -11.86 -21.64 -26.80
CA ALA A 30 -12.97 -20.97 -26.13
C ALA A 30 -14.32 -21.70 -26.29
N ALA A 31 -14.54 -22.41 -27.41
CA ALA A 31 -15.74 -23.18 -27.67
C ALA A 31 -15.79 -24.57 -26.98
N ALA A 32 -14.67 -25.03 -26.40
CA ALA A 32 -14.53 -26.35 -25.79
C ALA A 32 -14.18 -26.29 -24.29
N GLY A 33 -14.73 -25.32 -23.55
CA GLY A 33 -14.45 -25.17 -22.12
C GLY A 33 -12.97 -24.95 -21.81
N CYS A 34 -12.62 -24.82 -20.54
CA CYS A 34 -11.22 -24.60 -20.18
C CYS A 34 -10.35 -25.87 -20.30
N PRO A 35 -9.03 -25.75 -20.55
CA PRO A 35 -8.15 -26.87 -20.90
C PRO A 35 -8.10 -28.01 -19.87
N SER A 36 -8.33 -27.71 -18.60
CA SER A 36 -8.40 -28.72 -17.53
C SER A 36 -9.26 -28.23 -16.34
N SER A 37 -9.52 -29.11 -15.38
CA SER A 37 -10.34 -28.81 -14.19
C SER A 37 -9.72 -27.82 -13.21
N THR A 38 -8.44 -27.46 -13.38
CA THR A 38 -7.76 -26.46 -12.54
C THR A 38 -8.03 -25.03 -13.04
N TRP A 39 -8.58 -24.89 -14.24
CA TRP A 39 -8.98 -23.61 -14.81
C TRP A 39 -10.43 -23.32 -14.46
N VAL A 40 -10.71 -22.06 -14.20
CA VAL A 40 -12.05 -21.56 -13.92
C VAL A 40 -12.47 -20.69 -15.10
N GLN A 41 -13.60 -21.04 -15.73
CA GLN A 41 -14.15 -20.26 -16.82
C GLN A 41 -14.92 -19.06 -16.26
N PHE A 42 -14.66 -17.89 -16.84
CA PHE A 42 -15.50 -16.72 -16.64
C PHE A 42 -15.63 -15.98 -17.96
N GLN A 43 -16.86 -15.88 -18.45
CA GLN A 43 -17.18 -15.36 -19.77
C GLN A 43 -16.39 -16.10 -20.87
N ASP A 44 -15.69 -15.37 -21.72
CA ASP A 44 -14.94 -15.90 -22.86
C ASP A 44 -13.48 -16.24 -22.51
N SER A 45 -13.12 -16.20 -21.22
CA SER A 45 -11.76 -16.38 -20.71
C SER A 45 -11.65 -17.53 -19.69
N CYS A 46 -10.45 -18.10 -19.61
CA CYS A 46 -10.09 -19.14 -18.65
C CYS A 46 -8.99 -18.66 -17.72
N TYR A 47 -9.19 -18.82 -16.41
CA TYR A 47 -8.29 -18.33 -15.38
C TYR A 47 -7.70 -19.51 -14.60
N ILE A 48 -6.40 -19.45 -14.31
CA ILE A 48 -5.71 -20.44 -13.47
C ILE A 48 -4.99 -19.73 -12.34
N PHE A 49 -5.14 -20.25 -11.11
CA PHE A 49 -4.52 -19.69 -9.91
C PHE A 49 -3.36 -20.58 -9.50
N LEU A 50 -2.13 -20.16 -9.82
CA LEU A 50 -0.91 -20.92 -9.57
C LEU A 50 -0.39 -20.68 -8.16
N GLN A 51 -0.44 -21.70 -7.30
CA GLN A 51 -0.12 -21.59 -5.88
C GLN A 51 1.38 -21.82 -5.60
N GLU A 52 2.24 -21.26 -6.43
CA GLU A 52 3.69 -21.46 -6.34
C GLU A 52 4.33 -20.41 -5.43
N ALA A 53 5.17 -20.87 -4.49
CA ALA A 53 5.96 -20.01 -3.63
C ALA A 53 7.15 -19.44 -4.41
N ILE A 54 6.89 -18.43 -5.24
CA ILE A 54 7.94 -17.76 -6.00
C ILE A 54 8.58 -16.71 -5.10
N LYS A 55 9.91 -16.69 -5.10
CA LYS A 55 10.66 -15.50 -4.69
C LYS A 55 10.58 -14.52 -5.85
N VAL A 56 9.58 -13.64 -5.83
CA VAL A 56 9.34 -12.66 -6.91
C VAL A 56 10.51 -11.67 -6.93
N GLU A 57 11.43 -11.83 -7.88
CA GLU A 57 12.52 -10.88 -8.12
C GLU A 57 12.11 -9.85 -9.19
N SER A 58 11.29 -10.25 -10.17
CA SER A 58 10.72 -9.37 -11.21
C SER A 58 9.30 -9.78 -11.62
N ILE A 59 8.54 -8.87 -12.24
CA ILE A 59 7.20 -9.16 -12.78
C ILE A 59 7.27 -10.11 -13.98
N GLU A 60 8.36 -10.05 -14.73
CA GLU A 60 8.66 -10.91 -15.86
C GLU A 60 8.79 -12.37 -15.42
N ASP A 61 9.39 -12.65 -14.25
CA ASP A 61 9.48 -14.01 -13.71
C ASP A 61 8.09 -14.61 -13.44
N VAL A 62 7.18 -13.81 -12.91
CA VAL A 62 5.79 -14.22 -12.66
C VAL A 62 5.06 -14.43 -13.98
N ARG A 63 5.26 -13.54 -14.95
CA ARG A 63 4.67 -13.67 -16.29
C ARG A 63 5.13 -14.96 -16.98
N ASN A 64 6.42 -15.28 -16.88
CA ASN A 64 6.98 -16.48 -17.49
C ASN A 64 6.29 -17.75 -16.99
N GLN A 65 5.96 -17.82 -15.69
CA GLN A 65 5.18 -18.94 -15.17
C GLN A 65 3.78 -19.03 -15.78
N CYS A 66 3.07 -17.90 -15.89
CA CYS A 66 1.77 -17.90 -16.56
C CYS A 66 1.90 -18.38 -18.01
N THR A 67 2.93 -17.94 -18.73
CA THR A 67 3.17 -18.34 -20.13
C THR A 67 3.59 -19.80 -20.28
N ASP A 68 4.31 -20.37 -19.31
CA ASP A 68 4.65 -21.80 -19.29
C ASP A 68 3.39 -22.69 -19.21
N HIS A 69 2.31 -22.16 -18.62
CA HIS A 69 1.00 -22.80 -18.59
C HIS A 69 0.10 -22.46 -19.79
N GLY A 70 0.62 -21.73 -20.79
CA GLY A 70 -0.15 -21.24 -21.93
C GLY A 70 -1.17 -20.15 -21.58
N ALA A 71 -1.02 -19.50 -20.42
CA ALA A 71 -1.76 -18.32 -20.00
C ALA A 71 -0.90 -17.05 -20.16
N ASP A 72 -1.45 -15.91 -19.77
CA ASP A 72 -0.71 -14.69 -19.48
C ASP A 72 -1.16 -14.16 -18.11
N MET A 73 -0.48 -13.16 -17.58
CA MET A 73 -0.91 -12.48 -16.36
C MET A 73 -2.33 -11.93 -16.52
N VAL A 74 -3.13 -12.01 -15.46
CA VAL A 74 -4.52 -11.56 -15.48
C VAL A 74 -4.61 -10.05 -15.74
N SER A 75 -5.48 -9.67 -16.68
CA SER A 75 -5.88 -8.28 -16.93
C SER A 75 -7.36 -8.14 -16.60
N ILE A 76 -7.70 -7.17 -15.76
CA ILE A 76 -9.08 -6.92 -15.32
C ILE A 76 -9.68 -5.79 -16.16
N HIS A 77 -10.79 -6.06 -16.83
CA HIS A 77 -11.43 -5.13 -17.77
C HIS A 77 -12.76 -4.57 -17.27
N ASN A 78 -13.38 -5.17 -16.25
CA ASN A 78 -14.64 -4.70 -15.67
C ASN A 78 -14.77 -5.08 -14.18
N GLU A 79 -15.77 -4.51 -13.51
CA GLU A 79 -16.02 -4.72 -12.07
C GLU A 79 -16.50 -6.14 -11.77
N GLU A 80 -17.25 -6.75 -12.70
CA GLU A 80 -17.77 -8.10 -12.56
C GLU A 80 -16.64 -9.13 -12.57
N GLU A 81 -15.65 -8.96 -13.44
CA GLU A 81 -14.41 -9.73 -13.51
C GLU A 81 -13.61 -9.54 -12.24
N ASN A 82 -13.41 -8.30 -11.78
CA ASN A 82 -12.73 -8.03 -10.51
C ASN A 82 -13.38 -8.79 -9.35
N THR A 83 -14.71 -8.72 -9.26
CA THR A 83 -15.48 -9.41 -8.21
C THR A 83 -15.36 -10.92 -8.33
N PHE A 84 -15.45 -11.46 -9.54
CA PHE A 84 -15.28 -12.89 -9.80
C PHE A 84 -13.89 -13.38 -9.36
N ILE A 85 -12.82 -12.66 -9.69
CA ILE A 85 -11.45 -13.00 -9.32
C ILE A 85 -11.31 -13.00 -7.79
N LEU A 86 -11.78 -11.95 -7.12
CA LEU A 86 -11.72 -11.85 -5.66
C LEU A 86 -12.48 -12.98 -4.96
N GLU A 87 -13.69 -13.29 -5.40
CA GLU A 87 -14.49 -14.37 -4.81
C GLU A 87 -13.91 -15.76 -5.09
N THR A 88 -13.30 -15.96 -6.26
CA THR A 88 -12.64 -17.22 -6.61
C THR A 88 -11.36 -17.42 -5.79
N LEU A 89 -10.58 -16.35 -5.60
CA LEU A 89 -9.41 -16.34 -4.72
C LEU A 89 -9.82 -16.74 -3.29
N LYS A 90 -10.80 -16.07 -2.68
CA LYS A 90 -11.23 -16.41 -1.31
C LYS A 90 -11.65 -17.87 -1.12
N LYS A 91 -12.20 -18.51 -2.17
CA LYS A 91 -12.69 -19.89 -2.11
C LYS A 91 -11.60 -20.93 -2.32
N GLN A 92 -10.69 -20.70 -3.26
CA GLN A 92 -9.74 -21.70 -3.75
C GLN A 92 -8.29 -21.42 -3.36
N TRP A 93 -7.96 -20.17 -3.06
CA TRP A 93 -6.60 -19.73 -2.76
C TRP A 93 -6.25 -19.98 -1.30
N LYS A 94 -5.09 -20.59 -1.07
CA LYS A 94 -4.49 -20.79 0.25
C LYS A 94 -3.22 -19.97 0.48
N GLY A 95 -2.90 -19.07 -0.46
CA GLY A 95 -1.73 -18.20 -0.40
C GLY A 95 -2.02 -16.85 0.27
N PRO A 96 -1.18 -15.82 0.03
CA PRO A 96 -1.37 -14.48 0.58
C PRO A 96 -2.67 -13.82 0.10
N ASP A 97 -3.14 -12.82 0.85
CA ASP A 97 -4.39 -12.09 0.57
C ASP A 97 -4.32 -11.23 -0.71
N ASP A 98 -3.11 -10.95 -1.19
CA ASP A 98 -2.81 -10.19 -2.39
C ASP A 98 -2.22 -11.07 -3.51
N ILE A 99 -2.62 -10.77 -4.75
CA ILE A 99 -2.09 -11.40 -5.96
C ILE A 99 -1.59 -10.34 -6.94
N LEU A 100 -0.60 -10.70 -7.75
CA LEU A 100 -0.06 -9.81 -8.77
C LEU A 100 -0.92 -9.83 -10.03
N LEU A 101 -1.28 -8.65 -10.53
CA LEU A 101 -2.03 -8.45 -11.76
C LEU A 101 -1.08 -8.04 -12.89
N GLY A 102 -1.43 -8.39 -14.13
CA GLY A 102 -0.70 -8.04 -15.36
C GLY A 102 -0.92 -6.59 -15.78
N MET A 103 -0.73 -5.64 -14.87
CA MET A 103 -0.83 -4.21 -15.18
C MET A 103 0.53 -3.70 -15.66
N PHE A 104 0.63 -3.37 -16.95
CA PHE A 104 1.78 -2.64 -17.49
C PHE A 104 1.58 -1.15 -17.21
N PHE A 105 2.44 -0.57 -16.37
CA PHE A 105 2.49 0.88 -16.21
C PHE A 105 3.30 1.47 -17.36
N ASP A 106 2.60 2.00 -18.36
CA ASP A 106 3.24 2.82 -19.39
C ASP A 106 3.67 4.15 -18.74
N THR A 107 4.98 4.33 -18.58
CA THR A 107 5.56 5.54 -17.99
C THR A 107 5.71 6.69 -18.99
N ASP A 108 5.46 6.45 -20.27
CA ASP A 108 5.64 7.45 -21.34
C ASP A 108 4.43 8.39 -21.45
N VAL A 109 3.32 8.06 -20.79
CA VAL A 109 2.17 8.97 -20.64
C VAL A 109 2.34 9.83 -19.38
N PRO A 110 2.49 11.16 -19.51
CA PRO A 110 2.48 12.04 -18.35
C PRO A 110 1.07 12.02 -17.77
N TYR A 111 0.89 11.25 -16.70
CA TYR A 111 -0.33 11.27 -15.91
C TYR A 111 -0.52 12.69 -15.37
N GLU A 112 -1.55 13.38 -15.83
CA GLU A 112 -1.96 14.66 -15.25
C GLU A 112 -2.36 14.39 -13.79
N LYS A 113 -1.47 14.69 -12.82
CA LYS A 113 -1.77 14.71 -11.38
C LYS A 113 -2.74 15.83 -11.02
N LYS A 114 -3.92 15.89 -11.64
CA LYS A 114 -4.86 16.99 -11.42
C LYS A 114 -5.64 16.85 -10.11
N TYR A 115 -5.69 15.64 -9.53
CA TYR A 115 -6.53 15.36 -8.36
C TYR A 115 -5.75 15.06 -7.06
N LEU A 116 -4.47 14.71 -7.15
CA LEU A 116 -3.66 14.38 -5.97
C LEU A 116 -2.95 15.60 -5.36
N SER A 117 -2.77 16.68 -6.13
CA SER A 117 -1.99 17.84 -5.69
C SER A 117 -2.83 18.81 -4.84
N ASP A 118 -4.07 19.08 -5.22
CA ASP A 118 -4.79 20.22 -4.62
C ASP A 118 -5.24 19.92 -3.17
N ASN A 119 -5.80 18.73 -2.91
CA ASN A 119 -6.29 18.39 -1.58
C ASN A 119 -5.17 18.11 -0.58
N HIS A 120 -4.08 17.45 -0.99
CA HIS A 120 -2.95 17.16 -0.09
C HIS A 120 -2.22 18.44 0.35
N ILE A 121 -2.08 19.41 -0.56
CA ILE A 121 -1.47 20.71 -0.24
C ILE A 121 -2.37 21.52 0.70
N LEU A 122 -3.68 21.53 0.47
CA LEU A 122 -4.64 22.22 1.35
C LEU A 122 -4.70 21.58 2.75
N ILE A 123 -4.73 20.24 2.83
CA ILE A 123 -4.73 19.52 4.12
C ILE A 123 -3.42 19.79 4.87
N SER A 124 -2.26 19.71 4.20
CA SER A 124 -0.96 20.00 4.80
C SER A 124 -0.90 21.44 5.34
N ALA A 125 -1.33 22.42 4.55
CA ALA A 125 -1.38 23.82 4.97
C ALA A 125 -2.30 24.05 6.17
N LEU A 126 -3.47 23.40 6.21
CA LEU A 126 -4.43 23.51 7.31
C LEU A 126 -3.86 22.95 8.63
N VAL A 127 -3.15 21.82 8.56
CA VAL A 127 -2.50 21.21 9.73
C VAL A 127 -1.40 22.11 10.27
N ILE A 128 -0.55 22.66 9.39
CA ILE A 128 0.51 23.59 9.78
C ILE A 128 -0.09 24.86 10.43
N ALA A 129 -1.11 25.46 9.83
CA ALA A 129 -1.78 26.63 10.41
C ALA A 129 -2.36 26.34 11.79
N SER A 130 -3.02 25.19 11.96
CA SER A 130 -3.64 24.78 13.23
C SER A 130 -2.62 24.58 14.34
N THR A 131 -1.47 23.94 14.05
CA THR A 131 -0.41 23.74 15.05
C THR A 131 0.21 25.06 15.51
N VAL A 132 0.43 26.00 14.59
CA VAL A 132 0.94 27.34 14.93
C VAL A 132 -0.08 28.10 15.78
N ILE A 133 -1.37 28.05 15.43
CA ILE A 133 -2.42 28.71 16.21
C ILE A 133 -2.48 28.14 17.63
N LEU A 134 -2.48 26.81 17.79
CA LEU A 134 -2.54 26.17 19.11
C LEU A 134 -1.32 26.47 19.98
N THR A 135 -0.11 26.51 19.39
CA THR A 135 1.12 26.86 20.12
C THR A 135 1.10 28.32 20.58
N VAL A 136 0.66 29.24 19.73
CA VAL A 136 0.54 30.67 20.08
C VAL A 136 -0.53 30.89 21.14
N LEU A 137 -1.72 30.31 20.97
CA LEU A 137 -2.79 30.42 21.97
C LEU A 137 -2.36 29.82 23.32
N GLY A 138 -1.68 28.67 23.31
CA GLY A 138 -1.12 28.05 24.51
C GLY A 138 -0.13 28.98 25.23
N ALA A 139 0.79 29.61 24.50
CA ALA A 139 1.75 30.55 25.07
C ALA A 139 1.08 31.81 25.64
N VAL A 140 0.07 32.35 24.95
CA VAL A 140 -0.70 33.52 25.41
C VAL A 140 -1.48 33.17 26.68
N ILE A 141 -2.20 32.05 26.69
CA ILE A 141 -2.95 31.59 27.87
C ILE A 141 -2.01 31.38 29.05
N TRP A 142 -0.86 30.71 28.84
CA TRP A 142 0.15 30.51 29.87
C TRP A 142 0.68 31.84 30.42
N PHE A 143 0.97 32.81 29.55
CA PHE A 143 1.45 34.13 29.96
C PHE A 143 0.39 34.91 30.75
N LEU A 144 -0.87 34.89 30.31
CA LEU A 144 -1.97 35.53 31.02
C LEU A 144 -2.23 34.86 32.38
N TYR A 145 -2.19 33.53 32.44
CA TYR A 145 -2.30 32.78 33.68
C TYR A 145 -1.17 33.15 34.66
N LYS A 146 0.08 33.19 34.18
CA LYS A 146 1.24 33.58 34.97
C LYS A 146 1.12 35.02 35.49
N ARG A 147 0.70 35.97 34.64
CA ARG A 147 0.44 37.36 35.06
C ARG A 147 -0.70 37.49 36.07
N ASN A 148 -1.74 36.66 35.97
CA ASN A 148 -2.82 36.64 36.95
C ASN A 148 -2.33 36.11 38.32
N LEU A 149 -1.49 35.08 38.34
CA LEU A 149 -0.84 34.62 39.58
C LEU A 149 0.04 35.70 40.21
N ASP A 150 0.84 36.41 39.41
CA ASP A 150 1.74 37.45 39.92
C ASP A 150 0.97 38.73 40.33
N SER A 151 -0.23 38.98 39.77
CA SER A 151 -1.09 40.11 40.15
C SER A 151 -1.92 39.86 41.43
N GLY A 152 -1.93 38.63 41.96
CA GLY A 152 -2.60 38.27 43.22
C GLY A 152 -1.82 38.62 44.49
N PHE A 153 -0.62 39.19 44.38
CA PHE A 153 0.25 39.52 45.51
C PHE A 153 0.61 41.01 45.52
N THR A 154 -0.28 41.89 46.01
CA THR A 154 0.13 43.19 46.62
C THR A 154 -0.98 43.81 47.47
N THR A 155 -0.93 43.63 48.80
CA THR A 155 -1.38 44.61 49.83
C THR A 155 -0.55 44.38 51.11
N VAL A 156 0.49 45.18 51.39
CA VAL A 156 0.56 46.31 52.37
C VAL A 156 0.68 45.90 53.87
N PHE A 157 1.92 46.03 54.39
CA PHE A 157 2.44 46.52 55.69
C PHE A 157 1.67 46.43 57.05
N SER A 158 2.47 46.28 58.13
CA SER A 158 2.22 46.44 59.60
C SER A 158 1.62 45.22 60.34
N THR A 159 2.09 44.73 61.49
CA THR A 159 3.09 45.15 62.52
C THR A 159 3.59 43.90 63.26
N ALA A 160 4.88 43.83 63.64
CA ALA A 160 5.34 42.92 64.70
C ALA A 160 4.77 43.33 66.07
N PRO A 161 4.53 42.38 66.99
CA PRO A 161 5.42 42.31 68.17
C PRO A 161 5.85 40.87 68.56
N GLN A 162 7.01 40.81 69.22
CA GLN A 162 7.77 39.63 69.63
C GLN A 162 7.18 38.83 70.80
N SER A 163 7.52 37.53 70.91
CA SER A 163 8.20 36.91 72.09
C SER A 163 8.54 35.42 71.78
N PRO A 164 9.26 34.65 72.63
CA PRO A 164 10.67 34.34 72.38
C PRO A 164 10.99 32.81 72.35
N PHE A 165 12.11 32.48 71.70
CA PHE A 165 13.04 31.38 72.04
C PHE A 165 12.51 29.94 72.19
N ASN A 166 12.95 29.05 71.29
CA ASN A 166 13.45 27.71 71.64
C ASN A 166 14.30 27.20 70.48
N ASP A 167 15.62 27.32 70.66
CA ASP A 167 16.64 26.69 69.84
C ASP A 167 17.05 25.42 70.58
N ASP A 168 16.51 24.28 70.15
CA ASP A 168 17.09 22.99 70.51
C ASP A 168 17.41 22.20 69.25
N CYS A 169 18.65 21.77 69.23
CA CYS A 169 19.38 21.23 68.09
C CYS A 169 19.03 19.75 67.88
N VAL A 170 19.30 19.25 66.67
CA VAL A 170 20.14 18.05 66.49
C VAL A 170 20.39 17.85 64.99
N LEU A 171 21.65 18.07 64.58
CA LEU A 171 22.20 17.52 63.35
C LEU A 171 22.42 16.03 63.59
N VAL A 172 21.71 15.17 62.87
CA VAL A 172 22.07 13.76 62.78
C VAL A 172 23.23 13.67 61.79
N VAL A 173 24.41 13.44 62.33
CA VAL A 173 25.64 13.11 61.59
C VAL A 173 25.37 11.85 60.76
N ALA A 174 25.73 11.91 59.48
CA ALA A 174 25.80 10.74 58.61
C ALA A 174 26.83 9.76 59.18
N GLU A 175 26.37 8.58 59.61
CA GLU A 175 27.24 7.41 59.77
C GLU A 175 26.84 6.40 58.69
N GLU A 176 27.65 6.41 57.64
CA GLU A 176 27.69 5.43 56.58
C GLU A 176 28.64 4.31 57.02
N ASN A 177 28.10 3.12 57.33
CA ASN A 177 28.84 1.86 57.25
C ASN A 177 27.95 0.69 56.80
N GLU A 178 28.35 0.10 55.68
CA GLU A 178 27.82 -1.09 55.03
C GLU A 178 28.13 -2.36 55.80
N TYR A 179 27.13 -3.22 56.04
CA TYR A 179 27.20 -4.69 56.07
C TYR A 179 25.79 -5.23 56.36
N ALA A 180 25.31 -6.39 55.91
CA ALA A 180 25.68 -7.35 54.89
C ALA A 180 24.48 -8.33 54.82
N VAL A 181 24.26 -8.89 53.63
CA VAL A 181 23.67 -10.24 53.41
C VAL A 181 22.16 -10.44 53.67
N GLN A 182 21.53 -10.70 52.52
CA GLN A 182 20.22 -11.26 52.22
C GLN A 182 19.91 -12.58 52.96
N PHE A 183 18.68 -12.75 53.44
CA PHE A 183 18.11 -14.07 53.79
C PHE A 183 16.64 -14.16 53.36
N ASP A 184 16.40 -15.18 52.51
CA ASP A 184 15.19 -15.76 51.91
C ASP A 184 14.22 -14.87 51.11
#